data_AF-A0A2K3QNY7-F1
#
_entry.id   AF-A0A2K3QNY7-F1
#
_cell.length_a   1.000
_cell.length_b   1.000
_cell.length_c   1.000
_cell.angle_alpha   90.00
_cell.angle_beta   90.00
_cell.angle_gamma   90.00
#
_symmetry.space_group_name_H-M   'P 1'
#
loop_
_entity.id
_entity.type
_entity.pdbx_description
1 polymer ?
#
loop_
_entity_poly.entity_id
_entity_poly.type
_entity_poly.pdbx_seq_one_letter_code
_entity_poly.pdbx_strand_id
1 'polypeptide(L)' 'MRTFGGFGGSFWKEYEMLVPKAEPKAEWEDRISLYELYHHLNHFVMFGGGYRGGAMAIMKKLIAKYGG' A
#
# COMPACT_ATOMS: atom_id res chain seq x y z
N MET A 1 -4.72 2.92 2.51
CA MET A 1 -5.12 1.85 1.58
C MET A 1 -5.98 2.45 0.50
N ARG A 2 -5.46 2.51 -0.71
CA ARG A 2 -6.17 3.04 -1.87
C ARG A 2 -6.89 1.94 -2.64
N THR A 3 -6.54 0.68 -2.39
CA THR A 3 -7.20 -0.50 -2.96
C THR A 3 -8.57 -0.76 -2.31
N PHE A 4 -9.47 -1.39 -3.08
CA PHE A 4 -10.84 -1.77 -2.67
C PHE A 4 -11.82 -0.62 -2.39
N GLY A 5 -11.78 0.44 -3.21
CA GLY A 5 -12.71 1.56 -3.08
C GLY A 5 -12.39 2.48 -1.90
N GLY A 6 -11.10 2.63 -1.57
CA GLY A 6 -10.61 3.34 -0.39
C GLY A 6 -11.12 4.78 -0.23
N PHE A 7 -10.79 5.37 0.92
CA PHE A 7 -11.31 6.68 1.29
C PHE A 7 -10.88 7.80 0.33
N GLY A 8 -11.81 8.71 0.05
CA GLY A 8 -11.59 9.89 -0.79
C GLY A 8 -10.67 10.93 -0.16
N GLY A 9 -10.29 11.94 -0.94
CA GLY A 9 -9.32 12.96 -0.52
C GLY A 9 -9.76 13.80 0.69
N SER A 10 -11.06 14.03 0.89
CA SER A 10 -11.58 14.76 2.04
C SER A 10 -11.24 14.06 3.36
N PHE A 11 -11.43 12.74 3.42
CA PHE A 11 -11.09 11.93 4.58
C PHE A 11 -9.60 12.04 4.91
N TRP A 12 -8.72 11.84 3.92
CA TRP A 12 -7.27 11.90 4.17
C TRP A 12 -6.80 13.30 4.57
N LYS A 13 -7.41 14.35 4.01
CA LYS A 13 -7.13 15.73 4.42
C LYS A 13 -7.46 15.97 5.89
N GLU A 14 -8.64 15.54 6.35
CA GLU A 14 -9.04 15.68 7.75
C GLU A 14 -8.21 14.80 8.69
N TYR A 15 -7.95 13.56 8.28
CA TYR A 15 -7.10 12.65 9.04
C TYR A 15 -5.69 13.22 9.25
N GLU A 16 -5.06 13.75 8.19
CA GLU A 16 -3.69 14.28 8.26
C GLU A 16 -3.58 15.57 9.09
N MET A 17 -4.68 16.32 9.28
CA MET A 17 -4.71 17.47 10.20
C MET A 17 -4.64 17.03 11.67
N LEU A 18 -5.20 15.87 12.01
CA LEU A 18 -5.21 15.34 13.38
C LEU A 18 -4.02 14.42 13.66
N VAL A 19 -3.66 13.60 12.67
CA VAL A 19 -2.61 12.59 12.75
C VAL A 19 -1.63 12.82 11.59
N PRO A 20 -0.52 13.53 11.82
CA PRO A 20 0.48 13.75 10.80
C PRO A 20 1.08 12.43 10.30
N LYS A 21 1.59 12.45 9.06
CA LYS A 21 2.33 11.31 8.50
C LYS A 21 3.49 10.93 9.43
N ALA A 22 3.52 9.65 9.79
CA ALA A 22 4.57 9.09 10.63
C ALA A 22 5.95 9.20 9.94
N GLU A 23 7.00 9.38 10.74
CA GLU A 23 8.36 9.37 10.24
C GLU A 23 8.83 7.94 9.86
N PRO A 24 9.71 7.80 8.85
CA PRO A 24 10.18 8.84 7.93
C PRO A 24 9.08 9.22 6.93
N LYS A 25 8.76 10.52 6.83
CA LYS A 25 7.70 11.02 5.94
C LYS A 25 7.94 10.69 4.46
N ALA A 26 9.21 10.65 4.05
CA ALA A 26 9.61 10.33 2.68
C ALA A 26 9.18 8.94 2.22
N GLU A 27 8.95 8.01 3.15
CA GLU A 27 8.58 6.61 2.84
C GLU A 27 7.08 6.36 3.04
N TRP A 28 6.27 7.39 3.33
CA TRP A 28 4.84 7.23 3.61
C TRP A 28 4.11 6.43 2.52
N GLU A 29 4.35 6.79 1.26
CA GLU A 29 3.74 6.12 0.10
C GLU A 29 4.29 4.71 -0.13
N ASP A 30 5.54 4.46 0.21
CA ASP A 30 6.15 3.13 0.12
C ASP A 30 5.60 2.21 1.21
N ARG A 31 5.39 2.72 2.44
CA ARG A 31 4.74 1.98 3.51
C ARG A 31 3.29 1.67 3.19
N ILE A 32 2.55 2.60 2.56
CA ILE A 32 1.21 2.30 2.04
C ILE A 32 1.28 1.15 1.02
N SER A 33 2.23 1.20 0.09
CA SER A 33 2.43 0.13 -0.89
C SER A 33 2.76 -1.20 -0.20
N LEU A 34 3.60 -1.19 0.84
CA LEU A 34 3.94 -2.38 1.62
C LEU A 34 2.73 -2.97 2.35
N TYR A 35 1.89 -2.12 2.95
CA TYR A 35 0.64 -2.56 3.57
C TYR A 35 -0.32 -3.14 2.51
N GLU A 36 -0.41 -2.52 1.34
CA GLU A 36 -1.22 -3.04 0.23
C GLU A 36 -0.71 -4.38 -0.28
N LEU A 37 0.61 -4.61 -0.32
CA LEU A 37 1.20 -5.90 -0.71
C LEU A 37 0.68 -7.03 0.16
N TYR A 38 0.61 -6.85 1.49
CA TYR A 38 0.03 -7.86 2.39
C TYR A 38 -1.39 -8.23 1.97
N HIS A 39 -2.24 -7.24 1.69
CA HIS A 39 -3.61 -7.49 1.26
C HIS A 39 -3.67 -8.18 -0.10
N HIS A 40 -2.83 -7.79 -1.06
CA HIS A 40 -2.74 -8.46 -2.36
C HIS A 40 -2.34 -9.93 -2.23
N LEU A 41 -1.35 -10.24 -1.38
CA LEU A 41 -0.94 -11.61 -1.10
C LEU A 41 -2.07 -12.41 -0.43
N ASN A 42 -2.72 -11.83 0.58
CA ASN A 42 -3.84 -12.46 1.26
C ASN A 42 -5.00 -12.74 0.29
N HIS A 43 -5.35 -11.78 -0.57
CA HIS A 43 -6.39 -11.97 -1.59
C HIS A 43 -5.98 -13.01 -2.63
N PHE A 44 -4.70 -13.09 -3.00
CA PHE A 44 -4.23 -14.14 -3.89
C PHE A 44 -4.38 -15.54 -3.25
N VAL A 45 -4.08 -15.68 -1.95
CA VAL A 45 -4.30 -16.94 -1.23
C VAL A 45 -5.78 -17.32 -1.17
N MET A 46 -6.65 -16.36 -0.84
CA MET A 46 -8.08 -16.63 -0.65
C MET A 46 -8.87 -16.78 -1.96
N PHE A 47 -8.51 -16.03 -3.00
CA PHE A 47 -9.32 -15.88 -4.20
C PHE A 47 -8.58 -16.22 -5.50
N GLY A 48 -7.27 -16.48 -5.44
CA GLY A 48 -6.45 -16.83 -6.60
C GLY A 48 -6.37 -15.72 -7.66
N GLY A 49 -6.18 -16.13 -8.92
CA GLY A 49 -6.38 -15.27 -10.08
C GLY A 49 -5.54 -13.99 -10.13
N GLY A 50 -6.19 -12.88 -10.50
CA GLY A 50 -5.57 -11.60 -10.87
C GLY A 50 -4.77 -10.88 -9.76
N TYR A 51 -4.92 -11.29 -8.50
CA TYR A 51 -4.21 -10.68 -7.38
C TYR A 51 -2.70 -10.95 -7.40
N ARG A 52 -2.25 -12.05 -8.04
CA ARG A 52 -0.82 -12.35 -8.22
C ARG A 52 -0.09 -11.22 -8.94
N GLY A 53 -0.70 -10.66 -9.99
CA GLY A 53 -0.07 -9.60 -10.80
C GLY A 53 0.21 -8.35 -9.96
N GLY A 54 -0.80 -7.90 -9.20
CA GLY A 54 -0.68 -6.75 -8.29
C GLY A 54 0.36 -6.97 -7.18
N ALA A 55 0.34 -8.15 -6.54
CA ALA A 55 1.33 -8.51 -5.52
C ALA A 55 2.76 -8.44 -6.06
N MET A 56 3.01 -9.06 -7.23
CA MET A 56 4.34 -9.09 -7.84
C MET A 56 4.82 -7.69 -8.25
N ALA A 57 3.93 -6.84 -8.77
CA ALA A 57 4.28 -5.48 -9.17
C ALA A 57 4.73 -4.63 -7.97
N ILE A 58 3.97 -4.65 -6.88
CA ILE A 58 4.31 -3.90 -5.66
C ILE A 58 5.62 -4.44 -5.06
N MET A 59 5.76 -5.76 -4.95
CA MET A 59 6.95 -6.40 -4.39
C MET A 59 8.21 -6.02 -5.16
N LYS A 60 8.19 -6.10 -6.50
CA LYS A 60 9.33 -5.69 -7.34
C LYS A 60 9.72 -4.23 -7.16
N LYS A 61 8.73 -3.32 -7.08
CA LYS A 61 8.97 -1.89 -6.84
C LYS A 61 9.70 -1.64 -5.52
N LEU A 62 9.23 -2.26 -4.44
CA LEU A 62 9.83 -2.07 -3.11
C LEU A 62 11.21 -2.71 -3.00
N ILE A 63 11.38 -3.93 -3.53
CA ILE A 63 12.69 -4.60 -3.56
C ILE A 63 13.69 -3.80 -4.40
N ALA A 64 13.31 -3.24 -5.55
CA ALA A 64 14.23 -2.42 -6.35
C ALA A 64 14.73 -1.17 -5.59
N LYS A 65 13.93 -0.65 -4.63
CA LYS A 65 14.30 0.52 -3.84
C LYS A 65 15.09 0.17 -2.57
N TYR A 66 14.79 -0.96 -1.93
CA TYR A 66 15.28 -1.29 -0.58
C TYR A 66 16.01 -2.64 -0.47
N GLY A 67 16.03 -3.44 -1.52
CA GLY A 67 16.38 -4.86 -1.49
C GLY A 67 17.87 -5.21 -1.51
N GLY A 68 18.75 -4.25 -1.81
CA GLY A 68 20.19 -4.49 -1.93
C GLY A 68 20.59 -5.14 -3.25
#